data_AF-A0A1V1T062-F1
#
_entry.id   AF-A0A1V1T062-F1
#
_cell.length_a   1.000
_cell.length_b   1.000
_cell.length_c   1.000
_cell.angle_alpha   90.00
_cell.angle_beta   90.00
_cell.angle_gamma   90.00
#
_symmetry.space_group_name_H-M   'P 1'
#
loop_
_entity.id
_entity.type
_entity.pdbx_description
1 polymer ?
#
loop_
_entity_poly.entity_id
_entity_poly.type
_entity_poly.pdbx_seq_one_letter_code
_entity_poly.pdbx_strand_id
1 'polypeptide(L)'
;MRPMKKPSKLGNFDLRFPVYICGGIIILFYVLALTGCVSNSPGVSNIYLVKVQSRLDNTTEVRVGYFDLSNKGVSVPGDAGSLISLALTIQTKIFPPLLAAAGVFFFLGGVALTMLKRSFKKVVAKKPSSSKQLRVATLLLGGAAILFATASAVATTETTNALGFATSNSTIGSENIRFSAGLALQVLQWFIVGLSLIFQVSIESMFLLPGKVLDVAVLPQQNSGAFQREPMGFNNAFRPPSAQGGPGSPGFNPDEERGFGNQGF
;
A
#
# COMPACT_ATOMS: atom_id res chain seq x y z
N MET A 1 39.20 -38.13 -16.92
CA MET A 1 39.18 -37.02 -15.93
C MET A 1 38.72 -35.76 -16.64
N ARG A 2 37.55 -35.19 -16.28
CA ARG A 2 37.11 -33.91 -16.85
C ARG A 2 37.71 -32.77 -16.01
N PRO A 3 38.38 -31.77 -16.61
CA PRO A 3 38.92 -30.65 -15.86
C PRO A 3 37.78 -29.87 -15.21
N MET A 4 37.74 -29.86 -13.88
CA MET A 4 36.82 -29.02 -13.13
C MET A 4 37.12 -27.56 -13.44
N LYS A 5 36.14 -26.90 -14.08
CA LYS A 5 36.18 -25.48 -14.41
C LYS A 5 36.18 -24.71 -13.08
N LYS A 6 37.31 -24.08 -12.73
CA LYS A 6 37.42 -23.23 -11.53
C LYS A 6 36.31 -22.17 -11.60
N PRO A 7 35.47 -22.03 -10.56
CA PRO A 7 34.46 -20.98 -10.52
C PRO A 7 35.18 -19.64 -10.65
N SER A 8 34.82 -18.89 -11.68
CA SER A 8 35.32 -17.56 -11.93
C SER A 8 35.02 -16.71 -10.71
N LYS A 9 36.08 -16.16 -10.09
CA LYS A 9 36.01 -15.04 -9.14
C LYS A 9 35.47 -13.80 -9.88
N LEU A 10 34.21 -13.82 -10.31
CA LEU A 10 33.49 -12.57 -10.50
C LEU A 10 33.47 -11.90 -9.13
N GLY A 11 34.06 -10.71 -9.06
CA GLY A 11 34.32 -10.01 -7.82
C GLY A 11 33.08 -10.01 -6.94
N ASN A 12 33.30 -10.23 -5.64
CA ASN A 12 32.31 -10.00 -4.60
C ASN A 12 31.93 -8.51 -4.63
N PHE A 13 31.14 -8.11 -5.62
CA PHE A 13 30.34 -6.91 -5.52
C PHE A 13 29.46 -7.14 -4.32
N ASP A 14 29.76 -6.39 -3.26
CA ASP A 14 29.10 -6.48 -1.99
C ASP A 14 27.62 -6.13 -2.29
N LEU A 15 26.77 -7.15 -2.47
CA LEU A 15 25.38 -7.04 -2.94
C LEU A 15 24.55 -6.05 -2.10
N ARG A 16 25.10 -5.73 -0.94
CA ARG A 16 24.75 -4.69 0.02
C ARG A 16 24.71 -3.27 -0.56
N PHE A 17 25.61 -2.91 -1.47
CA PHE A 17 25.72 -1.55 -2.00
C PHE A 17 24.53 -1.17 -2.91
N PRO A 18 24.11 -2.03 -3.86
CA PRO A 18 22.86 -1.83 -4.61
C PRO A 18 21.62 -1.61 -3.73
N VAL A 19 21.50 -2.33 -2.62
CA VAL A 19 20.35 -2.19 -1.69
C VAL A 19 20.28 -0.79 -1.10
N TYR A 20 21.43 -0.19 -0.75
CA TYR A 20 21.47 1.17 -0.22
C TYR A 20 21.18 2.23 -1.25
N ILE A 21 21.70 2.06 -2.47
CA ILE A 21 21.38 2.96 -3.58
C ILE A 21 19.88 2.90 -3.85
N CYS A 22 19.30 1.70 -3.91
CA CYS A 22 17.86 1.54 -4.12
C CYS A 22 17.04 2.23 -3.02
N GLY A 23 17.40 2.02 -1.75
CA GLY A 23 16.75 2.71 -0.63
C GLY A 23 16.87 4.24 -0.70
N GLY A 24 18.04 4.75 -1.06
CA GLY A 24 18.27 6.20 -1.25
C GLY A 24 17.43 6.78 -2.38
N ILE A 25 17.34 6.07 -3.52
CA ILE A 25 16.51 6.45 -4.66
C ILE A 25 15.02 6.48 -4.26
N ILE A 26 14.53 5.47 -3.52
CA ILE A 26 13.14 5.43 -3.03
C ILE A 26 12.84 6.65 -2.15
N ILE A 27 13.72 6.98 -1.20
CA ILE A 27 13.56 8.16 -0.35
C ILE A 27 13.51 9.44 -1.19
N LEU A 28 14.39 9.57 -2.18
CA LEU A 28 14.40 10.71 -3.09
C LEU A 28 13.07 10.84 -3.87
N PHE A 29 12.50 9.73 -4.33
CA PHE A 29 11.19 9.72 -4.98
C PHE A 29 10.04 10.08 -4.02
N TYR A 30 10.08 9.63 -2.77
CA TYR A 30 9.11 10.06 -1.76
C TYR A 30 9.20 11.56 -1.51
N VAL A 31 10.41 12.11 -1.37
CA VAL A 31 10.60 13.55 -1.20
C VAL A 31 10.13 14.31 -2.43
N LEU A 32 10.40 13.82 -3.65
CA LEU A 32 9.88 14.44 -4.89
C LEU A 32 8.35 14.40 -4.95
N ALA A 33 7.72 13.30 -4.56
CA ALA A 33 6.27 13.20 -4.52
C ALA A 33 5.67 14.13 -3.45
N LEU A 34 6.32 14.24 -2.28
CA LEU A 34 5.89 15.10 -1.17
C LEU A 34 6.15 16.58 -1.46
N THR A 35 7.25 16.91 -2.12
CA THR A 35 7.56 18.28 -2.56
C THR A 35 6.71 18.70 -3.75
N GLY A 36 6.40 17.79 -4.68
CA GLY A 36 5.40 18.05 -5.74
C GLY A 36 3.98 18.21 -5.20
N CYS A 37 3.70 17.64 -4.03
CA CYS A 37 2.50 17.89 -3.26
C CYS A 37 2.52 19.30 -2.65
N VAL A 38 3.54 19.65 -1.86
CA VAL A 38 3.58 20.90 -1.07
C VAL A 38 3.95 22.15 -1.89
N SER A 39 4.65 21.98 -3.00
CA SER A 39 5.25 23.10 -3.74
C SER A 39 4.32 23.59 -4.85
N ASN A 40 3.86 24.83 -4.72
CA ASN A 40 3.27 25.63 -5.79
C ASN A 40 4.30 26.06 -6.85
N SER A 41 5.44 25.38 -6.94
CA SER A 41 6.52 25.79 -7.84
C SER A 41 6.16 25.46 -9.29
N PRO A 42 6.10 26.47 -10.19
CA PRO A 42 5.77 26.28 -11.60
C PRO A 42 6.86 25.51 -12.40
N GLY A 43 7.94 25.06 -11.74
CA GLY A 43 9.12 24.48 -12.39
C GLY A 43 9.05 22.99 -12.75
N VAL A 44 8.06 22.22 -12.26
CA VAL A 44 7.87 20.81 -12.67
C VAL A 44 6.54 20.66 -13.40
N SER A 45 6.55 21.11 -14.65
CA SER A 45 5.40 21.20 -15.54
C SER A 45 4.92 19.81 -16.02
N ASN A 46 4.37 19.00 -15.12
CA ASN A 46 3.52 17.82 -15.44
C ASN A 46 3.01 17.04 -14.21
N ILE A 47 3.25 17.50 -12.98
CA ILE A 47 2.78 16.83 -11.76
C ILE A 47 1.47 17.49 -11.30
N TYR A 48 0.43 17.43 -12.13
CA TYR A 48 -0.91 17.87 -11.77
C TYR A 48 -1.81 16.65 -11.63
N LEU A 49 -2.78 16.66 -10.72
CA LEU A 49 -3.77 15.58 -10.70
C LEU A 49 -4.72 15.76 -11.89
N VAL A 50 -5.16 17.01 -12.08
CA VAL A 50 -6.11 17.38 -13.12
C VAL A 50 -5.67 18.67 -13.79
N LYS A 51 -5.55 18.61 -15.11
CA LYS A 51 -5.44 19.79 -15.95
C LYS A 51 -6.82 20.07 -16.55
N VAL A 52 -7.35 21.24 -16.25
CA VAL A 52 -8.58 21.76 -16.84
C VAL A 52 -8.18 22.73 -17.94
N GLN A 53 -8.48 22.38 -19.18
CA GLN A 53 -8.18 23.22 -20.33
C GLN A 53 -9.47 23.62 -21.03
N SER A 54 -9.66 24.93 -21.22
CA SER A 54 -10.71 25.46 -22.08
C SER A 54 -10.37 25.17 -23.54
N ARG A 55 -11.36 24.72 -24.30
CA ARG A 55 -11.22 24.31 -25.70
C ARG A 55 -11.21 25.49 -26.66
N LEU A 56 -11.83 26.61 -26.27
CA LEU A 56 -11.84 27.84 -27.09
C LEU A 56 -10.52 28.60 -26.98
N ASP A 57 -10.01 28.74 -25.75
CA ASP A 57 -8.85 29.56 -25.46
C ASP A 57 -7.72 28.68 -24.94
N ASN A 58 -6.78 28.35 -25.85
CA ASN A 58 -5.55 27.62 -25.50
C ASN A 58 -4.68 28.33 -24.45
N THR A 59 -5.06 29.55 -24.05
CA THR A 59 -4.33 30.43 -23.13
C THR A 59 -4.77 30.26 -21.67
N THR A 60 -6.00 29.78 -21.40
CA THR A 60 -6.49 29.58 -20.04
C THR A 60 -6.31 28.12 -19.63
N GLU A 61 -5.16 27.84 -19.02
CA GLU A 61 -4.87 26.54 -18.41
C GLU A 61 -5.03 26.65 -16.89
N VAL A 62 -6.03 25.98 -16.33
CA VAL A 62 -6.15 25.84 -14.88
C VAL A 62 -5.60 24.48 -14.49
N ARG A 63 -4.48 24.48 -13.78
CA ARG A 63 -3.89 23.27 -13.21
C ARG A 63 -4.36 23.17 -11.77
N VAL A 64 -5.13 22.12 -11.47
CA VAL A 64 -5.52 21.83 -10.09
C VAL A 64 -4.45 20.91 -9.51
N GLY A 65 -3.60 21.50 -8.67
CA GLY A 65 -2.57 20.82 -7.91
C GLY A 65 -3.12 20.15 -6.65
N TYR A 66 -2.26 19.38 -5.98
CA TYR A 66 -2.63 18.55 -4.82
C TYR A 66 -2.94 19.37 -3.54
N PHE A 67 -2.57 20.66 -3.51
CA PHE A 67 -2.66 21.53 -2.33
C PHE A 67 -3.19 22.95 -2.59
N ASP A 68 -3.49 23.32 -3.83
CA ASP A 68 -3.92 24.69 -4.11
C ASP A 68 -5.26 24.73 -4.85
N LEU A 69 -6.30 24.95 -4.05
CA LEU A 69 -7.51 25.63 -4.44
C LEU A 69 -7.71 26.76 -3.44
N SER A 70 -6.89 27.82 -3.56
CA SER A 70 -7.27 29.11 -3.01
C SER A 70 -8.68 29.43 -3.51
N ASN A 71 -9.58 29.69 -2.56
CA ASN A 71 -11.04 29.69 -2.63
C ASN A 71 -11.62 30.81 -3.53
N LYS A 72 -11.16 30.91 -4.78
CA LYS A 72 -11.72 31.81 -5.78
C LYS A 72 -12.91 31.08 -6.41
N GLY A 73 -14.08 31.34 -5.84
CA GLY A 73 -15.34 30.64 -6.07
C GLY A 73 -15.68 30.38 -7.52
N VAL A 74 -15.33 29.20 -8.01
CA VAL A 74 -15.96 28.61 -9.19
C VAL A 74 -17.25 27.95 -8.70
N SER A 75 -18.34 28.72 -8.70
CA SER A 75 -19.68 28.19 -8.43
C SER A 75 -20.12 27.36 -9.65
N VAL A 76 -19.76 26.08 -9.67
CA VAL A 76 -20.34 25.12 -10.61
C VAL A 76 -21.76 24.81 -10.14
N PRO A 77 -22.81 25.13 -10.91
CA PRO A 77 -24.18 24.81 -10.54
C PRO A 77 -24.42 23.30 -10.66
N GLY A 78 -24.86 22.64 -9.58
CA GLY A 78 -25.38 21.27 -9.59
C GLY A 78 -24.54 20.21 -8.84
N ASP A 79 -25.00 18.96 -8.92
CA ASP A 79 -24.44 17.78 -8.21
C ASP A 79 -22.98 17.47 -8.57
N ALA A 80 -22.48 17.95 -9.71
CA ALA A 80 -21.07 17.82 -10.08
C ALA A 80 -20.15 18.60 -9.11
N GLY A 81 -20.64 19.71 -8.54
CA GLY A 81 -19.87 20.50 -7.57
C GLY A 81 -19.60 19.75 -6.28
N SER A 82 -20.56 18.94 -5.80
CA SER A 82 -20.38 18.15 -4.57
C SER A 82 -19.41 16.99 -4.78
N LEU A 83 -19.44 16.31 -5.93
CA LEU A 83 -18.49 15.25 -6.29
C LEU A 83 -17.07 15.79 -6.46
N ILE A 84 -16.91 16.95 -7.11
CA ILE A 84 -15.62 17.61 -7.26
C ILE A 84 -15.10 18.04 -5.89
N SER A 85 -15.93 18.65 -5.04
CA SER A 85 -15.56 19.03 -3.68
C SER A 85 -15.15 17.84 -2.82
N LEU A 86 -15.87 16.72 -2.93
CA LEU A 86 -15.54 15.47 -2.24
C LEU A 86 -14.20 14.90 -2.73
N ALA A 87 -14.01 14.79 -4.04
CA ALA A 87 -12.77 14.30 -4.64
C ALA A 87 -11.57 15.14 -4.20
N LEU A 88 -11.73 16.47 -4.22
CA LEU A 88 -10.72 17.41 -3.73
C LEU A 88 -10.46 17.27 -2.23
N THR A 89 -11.51 17.06 -1.43
CA THR A 89 -11.37 16.86 0.02
C THR A 89 -10.64 15.56 0.35
N ILE A 90 -11.00 14.46 -0.30
CA ILE A 90 -10.33 13.16 -0.16
C ILE A 90 -8.86 13.29 -0.57
N GLN A 91 -8.61 13.89 -1.72
CA GLN A 91 -7.27 14.07 -2.26
C GLN A 91 -6.41 14.93 -1.33
N THR A 92 -6.84 16.14 -0.97
CA THR A 92 -6.04 17.08 -0.15
C THR A 92 -5.83 16.60 1.28
N LYS A 93 -6.81 15.94 1.90
CA LYS A 93 -6.73 15.56 3.32
C LYS A 93 -6.19 14.18 3.59
N ILE A 94 -6.46 13.20 2.73
CA ILE A 94 -6.15 11.80 3.04
C ILE A 94 -4.80 11.41 2.47
N PHE A 95 -4.51 11.82 1.24
CA PHE A 95 -3.38 11.27 0.52
C PHE A 95 -2.01 11.80 0.98
N PRO A 96 -1.82 13.09 1.31
CA PRO A 96 -0.54 13.54 1.83
C PRO A 96 -0.12 12.91 3.15
N PRO A 97 -1.01 12.76 4.17
CA PRO A 97 -0.63 12.04 5.37
C PRO A 97 -0.40 10.54 5.10
N LEU A 98 -1.10 9.93 4.13
CA LEU A 98 -0.85 8.54 3.73
C LEU A 98 0.55 8.38 3.12
N LEU A 99 0.93 9.28 2.21
CA LEU A 99 2.23 9.28 1.56
C LEU A 99 3.35 9.61 2.56
N ALA A 100 3.12 10.56 3.47
CA ALA A 100 4.02 10.88 4.56
C ALA A 100 4.20 9.68 5.50
N ALA A 101 3.11 9.00 5.89
CA ALA A 101 3.15 7.82 6.72
C ALA A 101 3.95 6.69 6.04
N ALA A 102 3.70 6.41 4.76
CA ALA A 102 4.45 5.44 3.99
C ALA A 102 5.96 5.77 3.94
N GLY A 103 6.31 7.04 3.73
CA GLY A 103 7.68 7.52 3.79
C GLY A 103 8.33 7.33 5.18
N VAL A 104 7.60 7.61 6.27
CA VAL A 104 8.06 7.40 7.65
C VAL A 104 8.28 5.91 7.92
N PHE A 105 7.35 5.04 7.55
CA PHE A 105 7.50 3.59 7.72
C PHE A 105 8.69 3.05 6.93
N PHE A 106 8.88 3.51 5.69
CA PHE A 106 10.03 3.14 4.87
C PHE A 106 11.35 3.60 5.51
N PHE A 107 11.41 4.84 5.98
CA PHE A 107 12.59 5.38 6.67
C PHE A 107 12.91 4.59 7.94
N LEU A 108 11.89 4.27 8.74
CA LEU A 108 12.03 3.49 9.97
C LEU A 108 12.54 2.07 9.67
N GLY A 109 12.03 1.44 8.61
CA GLY A 109 12.55 0.16 8.10
C GLY A 109 14.02 0.25 7.66
N GLY A 110 14.40 1.33 6.97
CA GLY A 110 15.79 1.62 6.62
C GLY A 110 16.70 1.77 7.84
N VAL A 111 16.29 2.55 8.84
CA VAL A 111 17.02 2.72 10.11
C VAL A 111 17.19 1.38 10.83
N ALA A 112 16.12 0.59 10.96
CA ALA A 112 16.18 -0.75 11.56
C ALA A 112 17.19 -1.66 10.83
N LEU A 113 17.25 -1.61 9.50
CA LEU A 113 18.22 -2.35 8.71
C LEU A 113 19.66 -1.87 8.92
N THR A 114 19.89 -0.56 9.05
CA THR A 114 21.23 -0.03 9.40
C THR A 114 21.66 -0.45 10.81
N MET A 115 20.74 -0.48 11.78
CA MET A 115 20.99 -0.97 13.13
C MET A 115 21.33 -2.46 13.13
N LEU A 116 20.62 -3.25 12.34
CA LEU A 116 20.89 -4.68 12.18
C LEU A 116 22.31 -4.91 11.62
N LYS A 117 22.73 -4.15 10.61
CA LYS A 117 24.12 -4.18 10.12
C LYS A 117 25.14 -3.82 11.19
N ARG A 118 24.87 -2.80 12.00
CA ARG A 118 25.75 -2.41 13.12
C ARG A 118 25.82 -3.51 14.17
N SER A 119 24.72 -4.20 14.46
CA SER A 119 24.74 -5.33 15.39
C SER A 119 25.61 -6.48 14.87
N PHE A 120 25.54 -6.83 13.57
CA PHE A 120 26.38 -7.89 13.01
C PHE A 120 27.87 -7.58 13.07
N LYS A 121 28.26 -6.30 12.98
CA LYS A 121 29.68 -5.90 13.17
C LYS A 121 30.16 -6.01 14.62
N LYS A 122 29.26 -5.93 15.61
CA LYS A 122 29.61 -5.92 17.05
C LYS A 122 29.40 -7.26 17.75
N VAL A 123 28.68 -8.20 17.14
CA VAL A 123 28.39 -9.51 17.73
C VAL A 123 29.55 -10.47 17.46
N VAL A 124 30.63 -10.30 18.22
CA VAL A 124 31.68 -11.32 18.38
C VAL A 124 31.52 -12.08 19.71
N ALA A 125 30.62 -11.69 20.64
CA ALA A 125 30.63 -12.33 21.96
C ALA A 125 29.32 -12.55 22.76
N LYS A 126 28.12 -12.06 22.40
CA LYS A 126 26.92 -12.28 23.28
C LYS A 126 25.59 -12.57 22.56
N LYS A 127 24.96 -13.66 23.04
CA LYS A 127 23.58 -14.18 22.94
C LYS A 127 22.79 -13.99 21.61
N PRO A 128 22.43 -15.07 20.88
CA PRO A 128 21.86 -15.03 19.52
C PRO A 128 20.36 -14.68 19.40
N SER A 129 19.68 -14.21 20.45
CA SER A 129 18.21 -14.10 20.46
C SER A 129 17.65 -12.85 19.76
N SER A 130 18.35 -11.72 19.81
CA SER A 130 17.81 -10.42 19.34
C SER A 130 17.76 -10.27 17.81
N SER A 131 18.62 -10.96 17.06
CA SER A 131 18.69 -10.81 15.59
C SER A 131 17.45 -11.32 14.85
N LYS A 132 16.78 -12.34 15.40
CA LYS A 132 15.55 -12.89 14.81
C LYS A 132 14.40 -11.89 14.87
N GLN A 133 14.21 -11.25 16.02
CA GLN A 133 13.16 -10.25 16.20
C GLN A 133 13.38 -9.04 15.29
N LEU A 134 14.62 -8.55 15.18
CA LEU A 134 14.92 -7.41 14.32
C LEU A 134 14.73 -7.73 12.82
N ARG A 135 15.01 -8.97 12.41
CA ARG A 135 14.70 -9.44 11.04
C ARG A 135 13.20 -9.44 10.78
N VAL A 136 12.40 -10.02 11.68
CA VAL A 136 10.93 -10.06 11.55
C VAL A 136 10.36 -8.64 11.53
N ALA A 137 10.81 -7.77 12.44
CA ALA A 137 10.37 -6.38 12.48
C ALA A 137 10.69 -5.63 11.17
N THR A 138 11.89 -5.82 10.60
CA THR A 138 12.27 -5.19 9.32
C THR A 138 11.40 -5.68 8.17
N LEU A 139 11.10 -6.98 8.11
CA LEU A 139 10.25 -7.55 7.06
C LEU A 139 8.80 -7.06 7.19
N LEU A 140 8.26 -6.98 8.41
CA LEU A 140 6.91 -6.47 8.67
C LEU A 140 6.79 -4.98 8.33
N LEU A 141 7.76 -4.16 8.74
CA LEU A 141 7.78 -2.73 8.43
C LEU A 141 7.90 -2.48 6.92
N GLY A 142 8.79 -3.21 6.23
CA GLY A 142 8.93 -3.14 4.77
C GLY A 142 7.67 -3.57 4.04
N GLY A 143 7.06 -4.67 4.47
CA GLY A 143 5.79 -5.16 3.92
C GLY A 143 4.63 -4.17 4.14
N ALA A 144 4.51 -3.58 5.33
CA ALA A 144 3.52 -2.55 5.62
C ALA A 144 3.70 -1.31 4.73
N ALA A 145 4.94 -0.85 4.52
CA ALA A 145 5.23 0.27 3.63
C ALA A 145 4.80 -0.01 2.18
N ILE A 146 5.06 -1.23 1.66
CA ILE A 146 4.62 -1.66 0.33
C ILE A 146 3.09 -1.68 0.24
N LEU A 147 2.42 -2.20 1.26
CA LEU A 147 0.95 -2.27 1.28
C LEU A 147 0.34 -0.86 1.21
N PHE A 148 0.83 0.08 2.02
CA PHE A 148 0.35 1.47 2.00
C PHE A 148 0.65 2.16 0.66
N ALA A 149 1.85 1.97 0.12
CA ALA A 149 2.22 2.54 -1.20
C ALA A 149 1.34 1.97 -2.32
N THR A 150 1.04 0.67 -2.29
CA THR A 150 0.18 0.02 -3.29
C THR A 150 -1.26 0.50 -3.15
N ALA A 151 -1.80 0.56 -1.93
CA ALA A 151 -3.15 1.08 -1.68
C ALA A 151 -3.30 2.53 -2.20
N SER A 152 -2.29 3.37 -1.98
CA SER A 152 -2.22 4.74 -2.48
C SER A 152 -2.19 4.81 -4.02
N ALA A 153 -1.40 3.94 -4.67
CA ALA A 153 -1.30 3.87 -6.13
C ALA A 153 -2.61 3.39 -6.79
N VAL A 154 -3.24 2.38 -6.20
CA VAL A 154 -4.54 1.87 -6.65
C VAL A 154 -5.61 2.94 -6.48
N ALA A 155 -5.70 3.58 -5.31
CA ALA A 155 -6.68 4.64 -5.07
C ALA A 155 -6.55 5.81 -6.06
N THR A 156 -5.32 6.21 -6.40
CA THR A 156 -5.09 7.27 -7.41
C THR A 156 -5.49 6.82 -8.81
N THR A 157 -5.22 5.55 -9.15
CA THR A 157 -5.60 4.96 -10.44
C THR A 157 -7.14 4.93 -10.59
N GLU A 158 -7.85 4.45 -9.57
CA GLU A 158 -9.32 4.41 -9.56
C GLU A 158 -9.92 5.82 -9.65
N THR A 159 -9.38 6.78 -8.88
CA THR A 159 -9.82 8.19 -8.92
C THR A 159 -9.61 8.79 -10.31
N THR A 160 -8.47 8.48 -10.94
CA THR A 160 -8.14 8.95 -12.30
C THR A 160 -9.08 8.37 -13.35
N ASN A 161 -9.38 7.07 -13.27
CA ASN A 161 -10.31 6.40 -14.18
C ASN A 161 -11.74 6.93 -14.03
N ALA A 162 -12.20 7.09 -12.79
CA ALA A 162 -13.52 7.64 -12.48
C ALA A 162 -13.67 9.08 -13.00
N LEU A 163 -12.64 9.91 -12.82
CA LEU A 163 -12.61 11.26 -13.35
C LEU A 163 -12.62 11.26 -14.89
N GLY A 164 -11.83 10.38 -15.52
CA GLY A 164 -11.84 10.20 -16.98
C GLY A 164 -13.24 9.91 -17.51
N PHE A 165 -13.96 8.99 -16.88
CA PHE A 165 -15.34 8.62 -17.26
C PHE A 165 -16.35 9.75 -17.05
N ALA A 166 -16.28 10.45 -15.91
CA ALA A 166 -17.15 11.61 -15.64
C ALA A 166 -16.99 12.69 -16.71
N THR A 167 -15.78 12.84 -17.24
CA THR A 167 -15.43 13.89 -18.21
C THR A 167 -15.73 13.49 -19.65
N SER A 168 -15.71 12.20 -19.99
CA SER A 168 -16.14 11.71 -21.31
C SER A 168 -17.65 11.75 -21.52
N ASN A 169 -18.42 11.60 -20.44
CA ASN A 169 -19.89 11.54 -20.48
C ASN A 169 -20.55 12.88 -20.18
N SER A 170 -19.85 14.01 -20.35
CA SER A 170 -20.38 15.33 -20.03
C SER A 170 -21.49 15.75 -21.01
N THR A 171 -22.70 15.27 -20.75
CA THR A 171 -24.00 15.84 -21.13
C THR A 171 -24.32 17.12 -20.34
N ILE A 172 -23.48 17.48 -19.36
CA ILE A 172 -23.65 18.62 -18.47
C ILE A 172 -22.84 19.81 -19.01
N GLY A 173 -23.38 20.45 -20.07
CA GLY A 173 -23.39 21.91 -20.18
C GLY A 173 -22.07 22.67 -20.37
N SER A 174 -21.16 22.21 -21.22
CA SER A 174 -20.31 23.06 -22.09
C SER A 174 -19.29 22.19 -22.80
N GLU A 175 -19.38 22.05 -24.13
CA GLU A 175 -18.51 21.21 -24.99
C GLU A 175 -17.01 21.58 -24.98
N ASN A 176 -16.59 22.44 -24.06
CA ASN A 176 -15.34 23.16 -24.12
C ASN A 176 -14.40 22.94 -22.93
N ILE A 177 -14.70 22.05 -21.99
CA ILE A 177 -13.78 21.80 -20.86
C ILE A 177 -13.21 20.38 -20.98
N ARG A 178 -11.91 20.28 -21.30
CA ARG A 178 -11.20 18.99 -21.35
C ARG A 178 -10.41 18.82 -20.06
N PHE A 179 -10.69 17.72 -19.37
CA PHE A 179 -9.93 17.29 -18.21
C PHE A 179 -8.89 16.26 -18.65
N SER A 180 -7.64 16.43 -18.21
CA SER A 180 -6.58 15.44 -18.44
C SER A 180 -5.96 15.08 -17.09
N ALA A 181 -6.02 13.80 -16.75
CA ALA A 181 -5.39 13.30 -15.56
C ALA A 181 -3.86 13.24 -15.71
N GLY A 182 -3.14 13.51 -14.62
CA GLY A 182 -1.68 13.47 -14.62
C GLY A 182 -1.12 12.05 -14.61
N LEU A 183 -0.88 11.50 -15.81
CA LEU A 183 -0.21 10.21 -15.98
C LEU A 183 1.16 10.14 -15.28
N ALA A 184 1.87 11.27 -15.18
CA ALA A 184 3.16 11.35 -14.51
C ALA A 184 3.09 10.94 -13.03
N LEU A 185 2.03 11.36 -12.32
CA LEU A 185 1.86 11.02 -10.89
C LEU A 185 1.57 9.52 -10.72
N GLN A 186 0.74 8.96 -11.58
CA GLN A 186 0.42 7.53 -11.56
C GLN A 186 1.66 6.68 -11.81
N VAL A 187 2.46 7.03 -12.83
CA VAL A 187 3.72 6.35 -13.13
C VAL A 187 4.69 6.44 -11.95
N LEU A 188 4.81 7.61 -11.32
CA LEU A 188 5.68 7.81 -10.16
C LEU A 188 5.30 6.90 -8.99
N GLN A 189 4.00 6.78 -8.69
CA GLN A 189 3.51 5.93 -7.60
C GLN A 189 3.79 4.45 -7.87
N TRP A 190 3.49 3.95 -9.07
CA TRP A 190 3.81 2.56 -9.44
C TRP A 190 5.32 2.29 -9.46
N PHE A 191 6.12 3.30 -9.80
CA PHE A 191 7.57 3.21 -9.72
C PHE A 191 8.07 3.07 -8.27
N ILE A 192 7.51 3.83 -7.33
CA ILE A 192 7.80 3.70 -5.89
C ILE A 192 7.43 2.28 -5.40
N VAL A 193 6.27 1.76 -5.81
CA VAL A 193 5.84 0.38 -5.47
C VAL A 193 6.83 -0.65 -6.02
N GLY A 194 7.19 -0.53 -7.30
CA GLY A 194 8.13 -1.44 -7.96
C GLY A 194 9.52 -1.44 -7.30
N LEU A 195 10.07 -0.26 -7.04
CA LEU A 195 11.35 -0.14 -6.32
C LEU A 195 11.28 -0.69 -4.90
N SER A 196 10.16 -0.48 -4.19
CA SER A 196 9.96 -1.00 -2.83
C SER A 196 9.92 -2.53 -2.82
N LEU A 197 9.29 -3.16 -3.80
CA LEU A 197 9.30 -4.61 -3.97
C LEU A 197 10.72 -5.14 -4.25
N ILE A 198 11.45 -4.50 -5.17
CA ILE A 198 12.86 -4.87 -5.46
C ILE A 198 13.72 -4.75 -4.20
N PHE A 199 13.53 -3.68 -3.43
CA PHE A 199 14.22 -3.48 -2.16
C PHE A 199 13.90 -4.60 -1.15
N GLN A 200 12.63 -4.96 -0.98
CA GLN A 200 12.21 -6.03 -0.09
C GLN A 200 12.78 -7.40 -0.50
N VAL A 201 12.70 -7.76 -1.77
CA VAL A 201 13.30 -9.00 -2.31
C VAL A 201 14.81 -9.01 -2.09
N SER A 202 15.47 -7.85 -2.25
CA SER A 202 16.92 -7.74 -2.01
C SER A 202 17.29 -7.93 -0.53
N ILE A 203 16.45 -7.44 0.39
CA ILE A 203 16.61 -7.69 1.83
C ILE A 203 16.48 -9.18 2.15
N GLU A 204 15.46 -9.84 1.59
CA GLU A 204 15.25 -11.28 1.81
C GLU A 204 16.41 -12.12 1.26
N SER A 205 16.88 -11.79 0.04
CA SER A 205 18.06 -12.41 -0.56
C SER A 205 19.30 -12.27 0.33
N MET A 206 19.48 -11.11 0.98
CA MET A 206 20.59 -10.89 1.90
C MET A 206 20.54 -11.81 3.14
N PHE A 207 19.35 -12.25 3.55
CA PHE A 207 19.18 -13.15 4.69
C PHE A 207 19.11 -14.64 4.31
N LEU A 208 18.98 -14.96 3.03
CA LEU A 208 18.96 -16.34 2.50
C LEU A 208 20.38 -16.92 2.32
N LEU A 209 21.30 -16.58 3.23
CA LEU A 209 22.70 -17.03 3.15
C LEU A 209 22.82 -18.56 2.92
N PRO A 210 23.76 -18.96 2.05
CA PRO A 210 23.86 -20.29 1.47
C PRO A 210 24.39 -21.29 2.50
N GLY A 211 23.59 -22.30 2.81
CA GLY A 211 24.00 -23.38 3.72
C GLY A 211 22.82 -24.15 4.29
N LYS A 212 21.65 -23.51 4.34
CA LYS A 212 20.36 -24.20 4.38
C LYS A 212 19.61 -23.75 3.15
N VAL A 213 19.91 -24.40 2.02
CA VAL A 213 18.83 -24.71 1.07
C VAL A 213 17.71 -25.20 1.96
N LEU A 214 16.59 -24.48 1.96
CA LEU A 214 15.39 -25.02 2.54
C LEU A 214 15.32 -26.43 1.95
N ASP A 215 15.50 -27.47 2.78
CA ASP A 215 14.47 -28.49 2.84
C ASP A 215 13.19 -27.67 2.86
N VAL A 216 12.72 -27.38 1.64
CA VAL A 216 11.36 -26.96 1.37
C VAL A 216 10.63 -27.89 2.27
N ALA A 217 9.97 -27.31 3.26
CA ALA A 217 9.05 -28.02 4.08
C ALA A 217 8.22 -28.84 3.07
N VAL A 218 8.60 -30.11 2.92
CA VAL A 218 7.70 -31.22 3.10
C VAL A 218 6.90 -30.74 4.30
N LEU A 219 5.82 -30.00 3.99
CA LEU A 219 4.68 -29.79 4.86
C LEU A 219 4.62 -31.09 5.62
N PRO A 220 4.83 -31.11 6.95
CA PRO A 220 4.94 -32.35 7.71
C PRO A 220 3.85 -33.21 7.16
N GLN A 221 4.24 -34.21 6.36
CA GLN A 221 3.36 -34.88 5.41
C GLN A 221 2.15 -35.14 6.25
N GLN A 222 1.06 -34.39 5.97
CA GLN A 222 -0.06 -34.31 6.90
C GLN A 222 -0.36 -35.76 7.13
N ASN A 223 -0.05 -36.22 8.34
CA ASN A 223 0.06 -37.63 8.58
C ASN A 223 -1.39 -38.04 8.56
N SER A 224 -1.86 -38.41 7.37
CA SER A 224 -2.91 -39.37 7.12
C SER A 224 -2.40 -40.74 7.58
N GLY A 225 -1.76 -40.75 8.76
CA GLY A 225 -1.88 -41.82 9.71
C GLY A 225 -3.37 -41.94 9.93
N ALA A 226 -3.90 -42.92 9.20
CA ALA A 226 -4.99 -43.74 9.61
C ALA A 226 -6.02 -42.95 10.43
N PHE A 227 -7.07 -42.54 9.74
CA PHE A 227 -8.39 -42.92 10.20
C PHE A 227 -8.37 -44.45 10.37
N GLN A 228 -7.77 -44.90 11.47
CA GLN A 228 -7.93 -46.23 11.98
C GLN A 228 -9.40 -46.23 12.35
N ARG A 229 -10.22 -46.72 11.41
CA ARG A 229 -11.53 -47.24 11.72
C ARG A 229 -11.30 -48.22 12.86
N GLU A 230 -11.45 -47.77 14.09
CA GLU A 230 -11.92 -48.68 15.11
C GLU A 230 -13.23 -49.26 14.55
N PRO A 231 -13.37 -50.59 14.51
CA PRO A 231 -14.68 -51.18 14.33
C PRO A 231 -15.49 -50.71 15.54
N MET A 232 -16.33 -49.69 15.35
CA MET A 232 -17.39 -49.40 16.30
C MET A 232 -18.25 -50.66 16.33
N GLY A 233 -18.00 -51.47 17.35
CA GLY A 233 -18.90 -52.51 17.78
C GLY A 233 -20.26 -51.87 17.97
N PHE A 234 -21.19 -52.27 17.11
CA PHE A 234 -22.61 -52.08 17.28
C PHE A 234 -23.02 -52.83 18.56
N ASN A 235 -22.81 -52.22 19.71
CA ASN A 235 -23.54 -52.57 20.92
C ASN A 235 -24.65 -51.55 21.11
N ASN A 236 -25.83 -52.00 20.68
CA ASN A 236 -27.12 -51.42 20.95
C ASN A 236 -27.26 -51.10 22.43
N ALA A 237 -27.28 -49.81 22.77
CA ALA A 237 -27.91 -49.32 23.99
C ALA A 237 -28.75 -48.10 23.62
N PHE A 238 -29.91 -48.42 23.03
CA PHE A 238 -31.00 -47.50 22.78
C PHE A 238 -31.43 -46.89 24.13
N ARG A 239 -31.03 -45.65 24.41
CA ARG A 239 -31.65 -44.81 25.44
C ARG A 239 -32.37 -43.65 24.75
N PRO A 240 -33.71 -43.58 24.86
CA PRO A 240 -34.46 -42.45 24.32
C PRO A 240 -34.18 -41.18 25.14
N PRO A 241 -33.94 -40.02 24.50
CA PRO A 241 -33.97 -38.74 25.19
C PRO A 241 -35.43 -38.36 25.49
N SER A 242 -35.67 -38.13 26.77
CA SER A 242 -36.89 -37.56 27.34
C SER A 242 -37.24 -36.23 26.67
N ALA A 243 -38.49 -36.12 26.23
CA ALA A 243 -39.11 -34.85 25.93
C ALA A 243 -39.26 -34.02 27.22
N GLN A 244 -38.72 -32.81 27.25
CA GLN A 244 -39.16 -31.77 28.17
C GLN A 244 -39.02 -30.40 27.50
N GLY A 245 -40.15 -29.70 27.46
CA GLY A 245 -40.40 -28.54 26.59
C GLY A 245 -39.91 -27.21 27.12
N GLY A 246 -40.25 -26.16 26.37
CA GLY A 246 -40.15 -24.77 26.82
C GLY A 246 -39.94 -23.77 25.68
N PRO A 247 -40.96 -22.97 25.31
CA PRO A 247 -40.86 -21.91 24.33
C PRO A 247 -40.36 -20.62 24.97
N GLY A 248 -39.47 -19.90 24.28
CA GLY A 248 -39.01 -18.58 24.71
C GLY A 248 -38.38 -17.82 23.55
N SER A 249 -39.21 -17.11 22.79
CA SER A 249 -38.77 -16.07 21.87
C SER A 249 -38.59 -14.76 22.64
N PRO A 250 -37.43 -14.08 22.57
CA PRO A 250 -37.33 -12.66 22.87
C PRO A 250 -37.52 -11.84 21.60
N GLY A 251 -38.46 -10.89 21.68
CA GLY A 251 -38.91 -10.05 20.58
C GLY A 251 -37.84 -9.13 20.00
N PHE A 252 -38.00 -8.91 18.69
CA PHE A 252 -37.34 -7.87 17.93
C PHE A 252 -38.10 -6.56 18.19
N ASN A 253 -37.44 -5.59 18.85
CA ASN A 253 -37.95 -4.22 19.07
C ASN A 253 -37.38 -3.32 17.96
N PRO A 254 -38.18 -2.78 17.03
CA PRO A 254 -37.73 -1.82 16.04
C PRO A 254 -38.17 -0.42 16.46
N ASP A 255 -37.57 0.15 17.50
CA ASP A 255 -37.81 1.55 17.91
C ASP A 255 -36.52 2.13 18.50
N GLU A 256 -35.58 2.49 17.65
CA GLU A 256 -34.50 3.43 18.02
C GLU A 256 -34.21 4.40 16.87
N GLU A 257 -35.26 5.11 16.43
CA GLU A 257 -35.14 6.46 15.90
C GLU A 257 -34.88 7.42 17.07
N ARG A 258 -33.65 7.89 17.23
CA ARG A 258 -33.38 9.15 17.94
C ARG A 258 -32.49 10.04 17.09
N GLY A 259 -33.09 11.17 16.73
CA GLY A 259 -32.53 12.18 15.86
C GLY A 259 -31.25 12.81 16.40
N PHE A 260 -30.36 13.11 15.46
CA PHE A 260 -29.29 14.06 15.69
C PHE A 260 -29.78 15.45 15.30
N GLY A 261 -30.00 16.25 16.33
CA GLY A 261 -30.33 17.66 16.25
C GLY A 261 -29.25 18.45 15.53
N ASN A 262 -29.76 19.27 14.62
CA ASN A 262 -29.14 20.41 13.98
C ASN A 262 -28.67 21.41 15.05
N GLN A 263 -27.35 21.64 15.17
CA GLN A 263 -26.80 22.81 15.84
C GLN A 263 -26.05 23.63 14.81
N GLY A 264 -26.60 24.80 14.50
CA GLY A 264 -25.93 25.81 13.69
C GLY A 264 -24.82 26.49 14.46
N PHE A 265 -23.78 26.86 13.73
CA PHE A 265 -22.99 28.08 13.88
C PHE A 265 -22.45 28.47 12.50
#